data_AF-A0A946F8V1-F1
#
_entry.id   AF-A0A946F8V1-F1
#
_cell.length_a   1.000
_cell.length_b   1.000
_cell.length_c   1.000
_cell.angle_alpha   90.00
_cell.angle_beta   90.00
_cell.angle_gamma   90.00
#
_symmetry.space_group_name_H-M   'P 1'
#
loop_
_entity.id
_entity.type
_entity.pdbx_description
1 polymer ?
#
loop_
_entity_poly.entity_id
_entity_poly.type
_entity_poly.pdbx_seq_one_letter_code
_entity_poly.pdbx_strand_id
1 'polypeptide(L)'
;MTQEKIDPIRLALVQNRLDHIARQMGWVMTRTARSPIFSQSHDFSCFLGDTDGILISQADGIPIHTGGGGLAIRALIAFFGEAIAPEDVFLLNDPYVAGGNHLPDWVIARPVFHDGQRVGFACNRAHQSDIGGGA
;
A
#
# COMPACT_ATOMS: atom_id res chain seq x y z
N MET A 1 23.80 17.81 15.34
CA MET A 1 23.80 17.42 13.91
C MET A 1 23.22 18.56 13.12
N THR A 2 24.01 19.21 12.28
CA THR A 2 23.53 20.21 11.33
C THR A 2 22.55 19.52 10.39
N GLN A 3 21.28 19.95 10.36
CA GLN A 3 20.33 19.54 9.33
C GLN A 3 20.95 19.88 7.97
N GLU A 4 21.40 18.88 7.23
CA GLU A 4 21.66 19.08 5.80
C GLU A 4 20.35 19.54 5.17
N LYS A 5 20.41 20.71 4.53
CA LYS A 5 19.26 21.29 3.88
C LYS A 5 18.88 20.37 2.72
N ILE A 6 17.72 19.71 2.81
CA ILE A 6 17.21 18.84 1.76
C ILE A 6 17.18 19.64 0.44
N ASP A 7 17.88 19.15 -0.58
CA ASP A 7 17.85 19.76 -1.91
C ASP A 7 16.43 19.67 -2.49
N PRO A 8 15.75 20.81 -2.74
CA PRO A 8 14.38 20.81 -3.23
C PRO A 8 14.23 20.13 -4.59
N ILE A 9 15.28 20.14 -5.44
CA ILE A 9 15.26 19.47 -6.74
C ILE A 9 15.26 17.96 -6.51
N ARG A 10 16.16 17.45 -5.68
CA ARG A 10 16.22 16.03 -5.32
C ARG A 10 14.92 15.54 -4.68
N LEU A 11 14.35 16.33 -3.76
CA LEU A 11 13.06 16.01 -3.13
C LEU A 11 11.95 15.86 -4.17
N ALA A 12 11.82 16.83 -5.07
CA ALA A 12 10.81 16.80 -6.13
C ALA A 12 11.00 15.59 -7.07
N LEU A 13 12.24 15.28 -7.45
CA LEU A 13 12.54 14.12 -8.29
C LEU A 13 12.19 12.80 -7.63
N VAL A 14 12.52 12.64 -6.34
CA VAL A 14 12.19 11.42 -5.58
C VAL A 14 10.68 11.27 -5.42
N GLN A 15 9.97 12.33 -5.03
CA GLN A 15 8.51 12.26 -4.90
C GLN A 15 7.84 11.90 -6.23
N ASN A 16 8.23 12.55 -7.33
CA ASN A 16 7.68 12.23 -8.65
C ASN A 16 7.94 10.77 -9.06
N ARG A 17 9.09 10.20 -8.68
CA ARG A 17 9.37 8.78 -8.92
C ARG A 17 8.47 7.87 -8.10
N LEU A 18 8.29 8.14 -6.81
CA LEU A 18 7.39 7.36 -5.95
C LEU A 18 5.95 7.41 -6.47
N ASP A 19 5.47 8.60 -6.82
CA ASP A 19 4.12 8.77 -7.36
C ASP A 19 3.95 8.09 -8.73
N HIS A 20 5.00 8.07 -9.55
CA HIS A 20 4.98 7.32 -10.79
C HIS A 20 4.90 5.81 -10.54
N ILE A 21 5.65 5.28 -9.56
CA ILE A 21 5.59 3.86 -9.16
C ILE A 21 4.17 3.50 -8.73
N ALA A 22 3.58 4.28 -7.82
CA ALA A 22 2.23 4.02 -7.33
C ALA A 22 1.21 4.05 -8.49
N ARG A 23 1.31 5.02 -9.40
CA ARG A 23 0.48 5.08 -10.62
C ARG A 23 0.67 3.86 -11.52
N GLN A 24 1.91 3.42 -11.76
CA GLN A 24 2.18 2.22 -12.56
C GLN A 24 1.60 0.95 -11.94
N MET A 25 1.64 0.81 -10.61
CA MET A 25 0.96 -0.30 -9.92
C MET A 25 -0.54 -0.32 -10.26
N GLY A 26 -1.20 0.84 -10.22
CA GLY A 26 -2.61 0.95 -10.60
C GLY A 26 -2.88 0.64 -12.08
N TRP A 27 -2.00 1.06 -12.98
CA TRP A 27 -2.12 0.73 -14.41
C TRP A 27 -2.01 -0.78 -14.67
N VAL A 28 -1.10 -1.46 -13.97
CA VAL A 28 -0.96 -2.92 -14.04
C VAL A 28 -2.23 -3.58 -13.50
N MET A 29 -2.77 -3.10 -12.38
CA MET A 29 -4.03 -3.60 -11.82
C MET A 29 -5.18 -3.53 -12.85
N THR A 30 -5.44 -2.36 -13.44
CA THR A 30 -6.52 -2.19 -14.43
C THR A 30 -6.35 -3.10 -15.64
N ARG A 31 -5.12 -3.23 -16.16
CA ARG A 31 -4.85 -3.99 -17.41
C ARG A 31 -4.84 -5.50 -17.23
N THR A 32 -4.60 -5.99 -16.02
CA THR A 32 -4.48 -7.44 -15.73
C THR A 32 -5.72 -8.01 -15.05
N ALA A 33 -6.57 -7.16 -14.49
CA ALA A 33 -7.77 -7.59 -13.81
C ALA A 33 -8.80 -8.21 -14.75
N ARG A 34 -9.36 -9.33 -14.30
CA ARG A 34 -10.56 -9.94 -14.89
C ARG A 34 -11.86 -9.36 -14.32
N SER A 35 -11.83 -8.87 -13.08
CA SER A 35 -12.99 -8.30 -12.41
C SER A 35 -13.29 -6.89 -12.92
N PRO A 36 -14.54 -6.57 -13.32
CA PRO A 36 -14.92 -5.22 -13.73
C PRO A 36 -14.79 -4.22 -12.57
N ILE A 37 -14.85 -4.69 -11.31
CA ILE A 37 -14.61 -3.88 -10.11
C ILE A 37 -13.24 -3.19 -10.21
N PHE A 38 -12.23 -3.87 -10.75
CA PHE A 38 -10.90 -3.31 -10.90
C PHE A 38 -10.66 -2.73 -12.30
N SER A 39 -11.07 -3.43 -13.36
CA SER A 39 -10.75 -3.01 -14.74
C SER A 39 -11.61 -1.86 -15.25
N GLN A 40 -12.76 -1.58 -14.62
CA GLN A 40 -13.70 -0.53 -15.05
C GLN A 40 -14.05 0.44 -13.92
N SER A 41 -14.45 -0.08 -12.75
CA SER A 41 -14.87 0.77 -11.62
C SER A 41 -13.69 1.36 -10.84
N HIS A 42 -12.51 0.76 -10.96
CA HIS A 42 -11.28 1.16 -10.27
C HIS A 42 -11.45 1.17 -8.73
N ASP A 43 -12.17 0.19 -8.19
CA ASP A 43 -12.35 0.03 -6.74
C ASP A 43 -11.13 -0.68 -6.12
N PHE A 44 -10.00 0.02 -6.21
CA PHE A 44 -8.73 -0.35 -5.62
C PHE A 44 -7.88 0.90 -5.39
N SER A 45 -6.88 0.80 -4.52
CA SER A 45 -5.88 1.84 -4.29
C SER A 45 -4.50 1.23 -4.15
N CYS A 46 -3.53 1.78 -4.88
CA CYS A 46 -2.11 1.43 -4.76
C CYS A 46 -1.39 2.50 -3.96
N PHE A 47 -0.61 2.10 -2.97
CA PHE A 47 0.11 3.05 -2.10
C PHE A 47 1.45 2.50 -1.64
N LEU A 48 2.35 3.43 -1.34
CA LEU A 48 3.66 3.18 -0.75
C LEU A 48 3.68 3.75 0.65
N GLY A 49 4.25 3.00 1.59
CA GLY A 49 4.49 3.47 2.95
C GLY A 49 5.93 3.29 3.37
N ASP A 50 6.39 4.10 4.30
CA ASP A 50 7.70 3.97 4.93
C ASP A 50 7.73 2.84 5.99
N THR A 51 8.85 2.74 6.70
CA THR A 51 9.08 1.73 7.74
C THR A 51 8.21 1.89 8.97
N ASP A 52 7.58 3.06 9.16
CA ASP A 52 6.69 3.37 10.28
C ASP A 52 5.21 3.30 9.88
N GLY A 53 4.94 2.96 8.61
CA GLY A 53 3.59 2.89 8.04
C GLY A 53 2.97 4.26 7.77
N ILE A 54 3.79 5.31 7.61
CA ILE A 54 3.32 6.58 7.05
C ILE A 54 3.24 6.43 5.54
N LEU A 55 2.13 6.88 4.96
CA LEU A 55 1.97 6.88 3.50
C LEU A 55 2.83 7.97 2.89
N ILE A 56 3.67 7.58 1.94
CA ILE A 56 4.60 8.47 1.24
C ILE A 56 4.20 8.72 -0.22
N SER A 57 3.36 7.85 -0.78
CA SER A 57 2.83 8.00 -2.14
C SER A 57 1.60 7.13 -2.38
N GLN A 58 0.77 7.51 -3.33
CA GLN A 58 -0.41 6.76 -3.76
C GLN A 58 -0.76 7.02 -5.23
N ALA A 59 -1.42 6.05 -5.87
CA ALA A 59 -2.13 6.26 -7.13
C ALA A 59 -3.43 7.03 -6.87
N ASP A 60 -4.10 7.50 -7.95
CA ASP A 60 -5.49 7.96 -7.85
C ASP A 60 -6.30 6.89 -7.14
N GLY A 61 -6.69 7.19 -5.91
CA GLY A 61 -7.22 6.22 -4.95
C GLY A 61 -8.47 6.76 -4.29
N ILE A 62 -9.33 5.86 -3.87
CA ILE A 62 -10.55 6.22 -3.14
C ILE A 62 -10.13 6.77 -1.78
N PRO A 63 -10.54 8.00 -1.37
CA PRO A 63 -10.07 8.64 -0.15
C PRO A 63 -10.19 7.78 1.12
N ILE A 64 -11.23 6.94 1.17
CA ILE A 64 -11.47 6.02 2.29
C ILE A 64 -10.41 4.91 2.37
N HIS A 65 -9.85 4.47 1.23
CA HIS A 65 -8.73 3.52 1.20
C HIS A 65 -7.45 4.17 1.69
N THR A 66 -7.19 5.42 1.28
CA THR A 66 -5.98 6.16 1.63
C THR A 66 -5.89 6.40 3.14
N GLY A 67 -6.99 6.80 3.77
CA GLY A 67 -7.03 7.03 5.23
C GLY A 67 -6.66 5.79 6.04
N GLY A 68 -7.03 4.60 5.54
CA GLY A 68 -6.75 3.31 6.19
C GLY A 68 -5.43 2.65 5.81
N GLY A 69 -4.79 3.05 4.70
CA GLY A 69 -3.63 2.34 4.13
C GLY A 69 -2.43 2.24 5.08
N GLY A 70 -2.11 3.31 5.79
CA GLY A 70 -1.00 3.31 6.76
C GLY A 70 -1.27 2.43 8.00
N LEU A 71 -2.53 2.27 8.39
CA LEU A 71 -2.91 1.39 9.50
C LEU A 71 -2.65 -0.08 9.17
N ALA A 72 -2.86 -0.49 7.92
CA ALA A 72 -2.55 -1.84 7.46
C ALA A 72 -1.05 -2.16 7.64
N ILE A 73 -0.18 -1.22 7.25
CA ILE A 73 1.28 -1.39 7.39
C ILE A 73 1.68 -1.45 8.87
N ARG A 74 1.13 -0.54 9.71
CA ARG A 74 1.38 -0.56 11.16
C ARG A 74 0.92 -1.86 11.82
N ALA A 75 -0.21 -2.42 11.40
CA ALA A 75 -0.69 -3.70 11.91
C ALA A 75 0.28 -4.84 11.57
N LEU A 76 0.81 -4.87 10.35
CA LEU A 76 1.83 -5.85 9.95
C LEU A 76 3.11 -5.72 10.77
N ILE A 77 3.62 -4.49 10.95
CA ILE A 77 4.81 -4.22 11.75
C ILE A 77 4.58 -4.63 13.21
N ALA A 78 3.42 -4.31 13.78
CA ALA A 78 3.09 -4.66 15.16
C ALA A 78 2.98 -6.18 15.37
N PHE A 79 2.47 -6.93 14.39
CA PHE A 79 2.29 -8.37 14.52
C PHE A 79 3.57 -9.16 14.22
N PHE A 80 4.27 -8.85 13.13
CA PHE A 80 5.42 -9.62 12.67
C PHE A 80 6.77 -9.03 13.09
N GLY A 81 6.86 -7.71 13.32
CA GLY A 81 8.08 -7.03 13.75
C GLY A 81 9.29 -7.32 12.84
N GLU A 82 10.32 -7.92 13.42
CA GLU A 82 11.56 -8.32 12.75
C GLU A 82 11.46 -9.64 11.98
N ALA A 83 10.35 -10.38 12.11
CA ALA A 83 10.14 -11.61 11.34
C ALA A 83 9.78 -11.34 9.87
N ILE A 84 9.49 -10.08 9.51
CA ILE A 84 9.24 -9.65 8.13
C ILE A 84 10.55 -9.78 7.34
N ALA A 85 10.58 -10.68 6.37
CA ALA A 85 11.74 -10.97 5.56
C ALA A 85 11.60 -10.45 4.11
N PRO A 86 12.72 -10.32 3.37
CA PRO A 86 12.67 -10.13 1.93
C PRO A 86 11.85 -11.22 1.25
N GLU A 87 11.16 -10.86 0.16
CA GLU A 87 10.27 -11.74 -0.62
C GLU A 87 8.95 -12.18 0.04
N ASP A 88 8.71 -11.81 1.30
CA ASP A 88 7.40 -12.04 1.92
C ASP A 88 6.27 -11.28 1.19
N VAL A 89 5.08 -11.85 1.24
CA VAL A 89 3.84 -11.20 0.79
C VAL A 89 2.77 -11.42 1.84
N PHE A 90 2.19 -10.32 2.33
CA PHE A 90 1.17 -10.34 3.36
C PHE A 90 -0.21 -10.04 2.76
N LEU A 91 -1.22 -10.71 3.31
CA LEU A 91 -2.63 -10.48 3.00
C LEU A 91 -3.36 -10.15 4.30
N LEU A 92 -4.17 -9.09 4.28
CA LEU A 92 -4.94 -8.63 5.44
C LEU A 92 -6.24 -7.93 5.00
N ASN A 93 -7.29 -8.10 5.78
CA ASN A 93 -8.60 -7.47 5.54
C ASN A 93 -9.34 -7.10 6.85
N ASP A 94 -8.63 -7.09 7.98
CA ASP A 94 -9.23 -6.79 9.29
C ASP A 94 -9.70 -5.31 9.36
N PRO A 95 -11.01 -5.07 9.52
CA PRO A 95 -11.55 -3.71 9.54
C PRO A 95 -11.35 -2.98 10.88
N TYR A 96 -10.97 -3.69 11.94
CA TYR A 96 -10.83 -3.12 13.28
C TYR A 96 -9.43 -2.60 13.53
N VAL A 97 -8.40 -3.41 13.25
CA VAL A 97 -7.01 -3.07 13.60
C VAL A 97 -6.13 -2.74 12.40
N ALA A 98 -6.51 -3.20 11.21
CA ALA A 98 -5.66 -3.12 10.02
C ALA A 98 -6.17 -2.09 8.98
N GLY A 99 -7.09 -1.21 9.39
CA GLY A 99 -7.56 -0.09 8.57
C GLY A 99 -8.39 -0.47 7.36
N GLY A 100 -8.96 -1.68 7.31
CA GLY A 100 -9.99 -2.05 6.33
C GLY A 100 -11.29 -1.29 6.61
N ASN A 101 -12.08 -0.97 5.57
CA ASN A 101 -13.38 -0.31 5.77
C ASN A 101 -14.47 -1.33 6.10
N HIS A 102 -14.33 -2.51 5.51
CA HIS A 102 -15.16 -3.68 5.72
C HIS A 102 -14.39 -4.90 5.19
N LEU A 103 -14.86 -6.10 5.52
CA LEU A 103 -14.16 -7.36 5.21
C LEU A 103 -13.82 -7.59 3.72
N PRO A 104 -14.61 -7.12 2.73
CA PRO A 104 -14.25 -7.22 1.31
C PRO A 104 -13.00 -6.45 0.87
N ASP A 105 -12.50 -5.48 1.65
CA ASP A 105 -11.35 -4.68 1.26
C ASP A 105 -10.06 -5.37 1.65
N TRP A 106 -9.47 -6.09 0.70
CA TRP A 106 -8.24 -6.83 0.95
C TRP A 106 -7.03 -5.96 0.62
N VAL A 107 -6.04 -5.96 1.52
CA VAL A 107 -4.73 -5.37 1.28
C VAL A 107 -3.73 -6.50 1.03
N ILE A 108 -3.00 -6.40 -0.07
CA ILE A 108 -1.76 -7.16 -0.29
C ILE A 108 -0.60 -6.20 -0.06
N ALA A 109 0.34 -6.58 0.80
CA ALA A 109 1.51 -5.78 1.13
C ALA A 109 2.80 -6.58 0.92
N ARG A 110 3.78 -5.99 0.24
CA ARG A 110 5.12 -6.54 0.07
C ARG A 110 6.14 -5.59 0.68
N PRO A 111 7.02 -6.04 1.59
CA PRO A 111 8.10 -5.20 2.11
C PRO A 111 9.14 -4.94 1.02
N VAL A 112 9.73 -3.75 1.04
CA VAL A 112 10.81 -3.35 0.14
C VAL A 112 12.09 -3.30 0.96
N PHE A 113 13.14 -3.95 0.47
CA PHE A 113 14.45 -3.99 1.11
C PHE A 113 15.53 -3.37 0.22
N HIS A 114 16.50 -2.69 0.85
CA HIS A 114 17.72 -2.21 0.23
C HIS A 114 18.88 -2.46 1.19
N ASP A 115 19.98 -3.04 0.70
CA ASP A 115 21.17 -3.39 1.48
C ASP A 115 20.87 -4.16 2.79
N GLY A 116 19.91 -5.09 2.71
CA GLY A 116 19.50 -5.94 3.84
C GLY A 116 18.61 -5.23 4.86
N GLN A 117 18.23 -3.97 4.63
CA GLN A 117 17.35 -3.20 5.52
C GLN A 117 15.99 -2.97 4.86
N ARG A 118 14.91 -3.11 5.65
CA ARG A 118 13.56 -2.75 5.19
C ARG A 118 13.48 -1.24 5.04
N VAL A 119 13.07 -0.76 3.87
CA VAL A 119 12.96 0.67 3.54
C VAL A 119 11.51 1.13 3.37
N GLY A 120 10.54 0.20 3.40
CA GLY A 120 9.13 0.52 3.31
C GLY A 120 8.31 -0.65 2.80
N PHE A 121 7.11 -0.34 2.31
CA PHE A 121 6.14 -1.31 1.80
C PHE A 121 5.50 -0.81 0.51
N ALA A 122 5.28 -1.73 -0.43
CA ALA A 122 4.42 -1.53 -1.58
C ALA A 122 3.11 -2.29 -1.36
N CYS A 123 2.00 -1.59 -1.46
CA CYS A 123 0.70 -2.12 -1.09
C CYS A 123 -0.36 -1.88 -2.18
N ASN A 124 -1.28 -2.82 -2.29
CA ASN A 124 -2.50 -2.67 -3.06
C ASN A 124 -3.69 -3.08 -2.21
N ARG A 125 -4.70 -2.21 -2.12
CA ARG A 125 -6.00 -2.51 -1.53
C ARG A 125 -7.03 -2.67 -2.64
N ALA A 126 -7.82 -3.73 -2.65
CA ALA A 126 -8.80 -3.96 -3.70
C ALA A 126 -10.07 -4.63 -3.15
N HIS A 127 -11.23 -4.14 -3.59
CA HIS A 127 -12.54 -4.63 -3.17
C HIS A 127 -12.89 -5.98 -3.79
N GLN A 128 -13.10 -6.99 -2.97
CA GLN A 128 -13.57 -8.29 -3.45
C GLN A 128 -15.09 -8.29 -3.61
N SER A 129 -15.61 -8.83 -4.72
CA SER A 129 -17.05 -8.87 -4.98
C SER A 129 -17.83 -9.69 -3.96
N ASP A 130 -17.19 -10.71 -3.41
CA ASP A 130 -17.72 -11.59 -2.39
C ASP A 130 -16.56 -12.19 -1.60
N ILE A 131 -16.82 -12.47 -0.32
CA ILE A 131 -15.90 -13.11 0.62
C ILE A 131 -16.58 -14.27 1.39
N GLY A 132 -17.75 -14.72 0.94
CA GLY A 132 -18.51 -15.78 1.60
C GLY A 132 -19.24 -15.33 2.87
N GLY A 133 -19.67 -14.06 2.93
CA GLY A 133 -20.48 -13.55 4.03
C GLY A 133 -21.85 -14.24 4.10
N GLY A 134 -22.40 -14.41 5.30
CA GLY A 134 -23.77 -14.88 5.50
C GLY A 134 -24.79 -13.82 5.08
N ALA A 135 -25.89 -14.27 4.49
CA ALA A 135 -27.06 -13.44 4.21
C ALA A 135 -27.82 -13.04 5.48
#